data_AF-L0JIG8-F1
#
_entry.id   AF-L0JIG8-F1
#
_cell.length_a   1.000
_cell.length_b   1.000
_cell.length_c   1.000
_cell.angle_alpha   90.00
_cell.angle_beta   90.00
_cell.angle_gamma   90.00
#
_symmetry.space_group_name_H-M   'P 1'
#
loop_
_entity.id
_entity.type
_entity.pdbx_description
1 polymer ?
#
loop_
_entity_poly.entity_id
_entity_poly.type
_entity_poly.pdbx_seq_one_letter_code
_entity_poly.pdbx_strand_id
1 'polypeptide(L)'
;MKNPFATALNMQRQAWEATADLAEKSSVAPDRTETVENVGVGQTPSEVVYEENKLKLLHYEPMTEEQHDIPILIVYALINKPYILDLQPDRSVVQTLLEAGFDVYLIDWGEPSKLDRTLGLDDYVNRYIDNCVDVVRERSGRESINILGYCMGGTMSAMYASLYPEKVENLALMAAGLCFDGDGGVLELWGSEDYYDPETVTATFDNVPAEFLDVGFALMDPVQNNVTKYVTFYDNMEDEDFVENFARMERWLAEGIDVAGEAYEEFIRDIYQENKLYANELRLGGEHVDLGNIDMPVLQIVAEYDHLIPPAASKPFNDEIASDDTEILEFATGHIGMSVSSRSHAELWPEVCDWFEARSNGTDEESPTSDRSTDPDDADAALAEDVAGNESGASDLADGGIDIESGTDIDAETSEFHGQDRSDAEIADRGEGSVQAEPAEPGEMTVDEDVVEEVAGEDVASEIASEPDDLTDLRGIGDAYAAALAEAGIETFAELANADVADLAAETGISPTRVEDWIDQARER
;
A
#
# COMPACT_ATOMS: atom_id res chain seq x y z
N MET A 1 42.04 18.34 39.42
CA MET A 1 42.56 18.30 38.03
C MET A 1 42.15 16.97 37.43
N LYS A 2 41.17 16.98 36.51
CA LYS A 2 40.82 15.79 35.72
C LYS A 2 41.98 15.53 34.74
N ASN A 3 42.46 14.29 34.68
CA ASN A 3 43.60 13.92 33.85
C ASN A 3 43.22 14.08 32.37
N PRO A 4 43.83 15.02 31.63
CA PRO A 4 43.45 15.33 30.25
C PRO A 4 43.69 14.16 29.28
N PHE A 5 44.51 13.18 29.68
CA PHE A 5 44.76 11.97 28.90
C PHE A 5 43.68 10.88 29.08
N ALA A 6 42.89 10.95 30.16
CA ALA A 6 41.84 9.95 30.41
C ALA A 6 40.68 10.09 29.42
N THR A 7 40.32 11.32 29.04
CA THR A 7 39.30 11.58 28.03
C THR A 7 39.73 11.07 26.66
N ALA A 8 40.98 11.33 26.25
CA ALA A 8 41.51 10.86 24.98
C ALA A 8 41.62 9.33 24.92
N LEU A 9 42.05 8.68 26.02
CA LEU A 9 42.11 7.23 26.12
C LEU A 9 40.72 6.56 26.12
N ASN A 10 39.72 7.19 26.73
CA ASN A 10 38.35 6.70 26.71
C ASN A 10 37.71 6.85 25.33
N MET A 11 37.92 7.98 24.65
CA MET A 11 37.48 8.18 23.26
C MET A 11 38.15 7.18 22.31
N GLN A 12 39.46 6.94 22.50
CA GLN A 12 40.18 5.94 21.72
C GLN A 12 39.67 4.52 21.99
N ARG A 13 39.36 4.18 23.26
CA ARG A 13 38.79 2.88 23.62
C ARG A 13 37.39 2.69 23.02
N GLN A 14 36.52 3.68 23.12
CA GLN A 14 35.19 3.66 22.52
C GLN A 14 35.26 3.55 20.99
N ALA A 15 36.21 4.25 20.36
CA ALA A 15 36.44 4.11 18.92
C ALA A 15 36.92 2.70 18.53
N TRP A 16 37.79 2.08 19.36
CA TRP A 16 38.24 0.70 19.14
C TRP A 16 37.15 -0.33 19.40
N GLU A 17 36.31 -0.14 20.43
CA GLU A 17 35.13 -0.98 20.71
C GLU A 17 34.12 -0.87 19.56
N ALA A 18 33.79 0.34 19.10
CA ALA A 18 32.91 0.55 17.95
C ALA A 18 33.48 -0.02 16.64
N THR A 19 34.80 0.05 16.43
CA THR A 19 35.45 -0.55 15.25
C THR A 19 35.47 -2.08 15.33
N ALA A 20 35.63 -2.65 16.52
CA ALA A 20 35.56 -4.09 16.73
C ALA A 20 34.15 -4.61 16.51
N ASP A 21 33.13 -3.92 17.03
CA ASP A 21 31.71 -4.22 16.81
C ASP A 21 31.36 -4.11 15.32
N LEU A 22 31.84 -3.08 14.62
CA LEU A 22 31.67 -2.93 13.16
C LEU A 22 32.36 -4.08 12.38
N ALA A 23 33.54 -4.52 12.82
CA ALA A 23 34.27 -5.61 12.17
C ALA A 23 33.63 -6.98 12.42
N GLU A 24 33.12 -7.22 13.62
CA GLU A 24 32.34 -8.41 13.98
C GLU A 24 31.04 -8.44 13.17
N LYS A 25 30.31 -7.32 13.09
CA LYS A 25 29.08 -7.17 12.30
C LYS A 25 29.29 -7.29 10.78
N SER A 26 30.42 -6.80 10.27
CA SER A 26 30.79 -6.97 8.86
C SER A 26 31.04 -8.43 8.47
N SER A 27 31.31 -9.30 9.45
CA SER A 27 31.46 -10.74 9.22
C SER A 27 30.14 -11.51 9.18
N VAL A 28 29.04 -10.91 9.66
CA VAL A 28 27.67 -11.47 9.64
C VAL A 28 26.84 -10.94 8.47
N ALA A 29 27.27 -9.83 7.85
CA ALA A 29 26.61 -9.21 6.71
C ALA A 29 26.43 -10.15 5.48
N PRO A 30 27.41 -11.00 5.09
CA PRO A 30 27.24 -11.89 3.94
C PRO A 30 26.16 -12.96 4.15
N ASP A 31 26.09 -13.57 5.34
CA ASP A 31 25.09 -14.60 5.67
C ASP A 31 23.67 -14.01 5.71
N ARG A 32 23.52 -12.72 6.06
CA ARG A 32 22.22 -12.05 6.13
C ARG A 32 21.72 -11.53 4.78
N THR A 33 22.60 -11.14 3.85
CA THR A 33 22.19 -10.84 2.46
C THR A 33 21.65 -12.08 1.75
N GLU A 34 22.29 -13.24 1.96
CA GLU A 34 21.78 -14.53 1.45
C GLU A 34 20.43 -14.90 2.10
N THR A 35 20.20 -14.50 3.35
CA THR A 35 18.90 -14.67 4.02
C THR A 35 17.82 -13.81 3.34
N VAL A 36 18.05 -12.53 3.06
CA VAL A 36 17.08 -11.65 2.38
C VAL A 36 16.65 -12.20 1.00
N GLU A 37 17.58 -12.74 0.22
CA GLU A 37 17.28 -13.30 -1.11
C GLU A 37 16.50 -14.63 -1.04
N ASN A 38 16.64 -15.40 0.05
CA ASN A 38 16.06 -16.74 0.18
C ASN A 38 14.87 -16.83 1.15
N VAL A 39 14.52 -15.75 1.86
CA VAL A 39 13.36 -15.75 2.75
C VAL A 39 12.08 -15.89 1.92
N GLY A 40 11.27 -16.89 2.27
CA GLY A 40 9.98 -17.13 1.64
C GLY A 40 8.96 -16.02 1.96
N VAL A 41 8.26 -15.58 0.92
CA VAL A 41 7.13 -14.63 0.93
C VAL A 41 6.05 -15.16 0.00
N GLY A 42 4.79 -14.75 0.16
CA GLY A 42 3.69 -15.17 -0.71
C GLY A 42 3.49 -16.69 -0.71
N GLN A 43 3.58 -17.32 0.46
CA GLN A 43 3.65 -18.78 0.59
C GLN A 43 2.29 -19.46 0.62
N THR A 44 1.20 -18.70 0.66
CA THR A 44 -0.15 -19.28 0.71
C THR A 44 -0.43 -20.01 -0.60
N PRO A 45 -0.76 -21.31 -0.55
CA PRO A 45 -1.01 -22.09 -1.76
C PRO A 45 -2.10 -21.45 -2.62
N SER A 46 -1.82 -21.31 -3.92
CA SER A 46 -2.75 -20.73 -4.88
C SER A 46 -2.54 -21.34 -6.26
N GLU A 47 -3.59 -21.30 -7.07
CA GLU A 47 -3.54 -21.58 -8.50
C GLU A 47 -3.82 -20.32 -9.33
N VAL A 48 -3.24 -20.25 -10.52
CA VAL A 48 -3.58 -19.22 -11.49
C VAL A 48 -4.79 -19.68 -12.28
N VAL A 49 -5.89 -18.95 -12.16
CA VAL A 49 -7.19 -19.35 -12.73
C VAL A 49 -7.55 -18.60 -13.99
N TYR A 50 -6.89 -17.46 -14.21
CA TYR A 50 -7.01 -16.63 -15.39
C TYR A 50 -5.71 -15.88 -15.62
N GLU A 51 -5.32 -15.72 -16.88
CA GLU A 51 -4.17 -14.92 -17.29
C GLU A 51 -4.56 -14.06 -18.49
N GLU A 52 -4.19 -12.79 -18.43
CA GLU A 52 -4.29 -11.87 -19.56
C GLU A 52 -3.05 -10.98 -19.62
N ASN A 53 -2.30 -11.06 -20.72
CA ASN A 53 -1.00 -10.40 -20.84
C ASN A 53 -0.03 -10.83 -19.71
N LYS A 54 0.21 -9.93 -18.73
CA LYS A 54 1.07 -10.17 -17.56
C LYS A 54 0.24 -10.35 -16.28
N LEU A 55 -1.05 -10.00 -16.35
CA LEU A 55 -2.01 -10.18 -15.27
C LEU A 55 -2.21 -11.67 -15.02
N LYS A 56 -2.23 -12.03 -13.74
CA LYS A 56 -2.63 -13.33 -13.23
C LYS A 56 -3.70 -13.14 -12.16
N LEU A 57 -4.81 -13.84 -12.31
CA LEU A 57 -5.79 -13.98 -11.24
C LEU A 57 -5.42 -15.22 -10.42
N LEU A 58 -5.02 -14.99 -9.18
CA LEU A 58 -4.72 -16.03 -8.21
C LEU A 58 -6.01 -16.43 -7.49
N HIS A 59 -6.21 -17.73 -7.31
CA HIS A 59 -7.25 -18.30 -6.45
C HIS A 59 -6.56 -19.13 -5.38
N TYR A 60 -6.80 -18.81 -4.11
CA TYR A 60 -6.11 -19.45 -3.00
C TYR A 60 -6.82 -20.74 -2.56
N GLU A 61 -6.03 -21.71 -2.08
CA GLU A 61 -6.58 -22.96 -1.57
C GLU A 61 -7.37 -22.70 -0.27
N PRO A 62 -8.60 -23.23 -0.13
CA PRO A 62 -9.40 -23.06 1.08
C PRO A 62 -8.71 -23.60 2.35
N MET A 63 -8.89 -22.90 3.47
CA MET A 63 -8.36 -23.31 4.79
C MET A 63 -9.45 -23.83 5.75
N THR A 64 -10.71 -23.80 5.33
CA THR A 64 -11.88 -24.30 6.07
C THR A 64 -12.64 -25.36 5.27
N GLU A 65 -13.43 -26.20 5.95
CA GLU A 65 -14.26 -27.22 5.28
C GLU A 65 -15.52 -26.60 4.62
N GLU A 66 -16.06 -25.55 5.24
CA GLU A 66 -17.19 -24.76 4.75
C GLU A 66 -16.70 -23.33 4.48
N GLN A 67 -17.14 -22.76 3.36
CA GLN A 67 -16.81 -21.40 2.95
C GLN A 67 -18.08 -20.57 2.82
N HIS A 68 -17.95 -19.25 2.96
CA HIS A 68 -19.01 -18.30 2.66
C HIS A 68 -19.38 -18.32 1.17
N ASP A 69 -20.64 -18.03 0.86
CA ASP A 69 -21.17 -18.13 -0.51
C ASP A 69 -20.59 -17.10 -1.48
N ILE A 70 -20.22 -15.92 -0.96
CA ILE A 70 -19.79 -14.77 -1.77
C ILE A 70 -18.27 -14.63 -1.70
N PRO A 71 -17.54 -14.85 -2.82
CA PRO A 71 -16.07 -14.77 -2.83
C PRO A 71 -15.60 -13.32 -2.70
N ILE A 72 -14.36 -13.14 -2.26
CA ILE A 72 -13.65 -11.86 -2.18
C ILE A 72 -12.60 -11.79 -3.30
N LEU A 73 -12.71 -10.77 -4.15
CA LEU A 73 -11.68 -10.39 -5.10
C LEU A 73 -10.84 -9.23 -4.54
N ILE A 74 -9.56 -9.47 -4.34
CA ILE A 74 -8.59 -8.45 -3.95
C ILE A 74 -8.05 -7.75 -5.20
N VAL A 75 -8.33 -6.47 -5.31
CA VAL A 75 -7.80 -5.58 -6.36
C VAL A 75 -6.63 -4.80 -5.77
N TYR A 76 -5.42 -5.26 -6.06
CA TYR A 76 -4.20 -4.66 -5.53
C TYR A 76 -3.81 -3.37 -6.30
N ALA A 77 -2.94 -2.54 -5.73
CA ALA A 77 -2.40 -1.37 -6.40
C ALA A 77 -1.54 -1.74 -7.62
N LEU A 78 -1.37 -0.81 -8.58
CA LEU A 78 -0.43 -1.00 -9.70
C LEU A 78 1.04 -0.85 -9.29
N ILE A 79 1.29 -0.46 -8.04
CA ILE A 79 2.62 -0.17 -7.50
C ILE A 79 2.99 -1.27 -6.51
N ASN A 80 4.22 -1.77 -6.62
CA ASN A 80 4.78 -2.88 -5.85
C ASN A 80 4.06 -4.21 -6.05
N LYS A 81 4.63 -5.28 -5.47
CA LYS A 81 4.04 -6.63 -5.60
C LYS A 81 2.94 -6.87 -4.57
N PRO A 82 1.90 -7.64 -4.94
CA PRO A 82 0.74 -7.89 -4.08
C PRO A 82 1.05 -8.76 -2.85
N TYR A 83 2.19 -9.46 -2.82
CA TYR A 83 2.54 -10.34 -1.69
C TYR A 83 2.73 -9.62 -0.36
N ILE A 84 2.66 -8.28 -0.30
CA ILE A 84 2.55 -7.56 0.97
C ILE A 84 1.27 -7.93 1.75
N LEU A 85 0.23 -8.37 1.04
CA LEU A 85 -1.00 -8.92 1.63
C LEU A 85 -0.84 -10.40 2.02
N ASP A 86 0.28 -11.03 1.69
CA ASP A 86 0.61 -12.44 1.97
C ASP A 86 2.08 -12.60 2.38
N LEU A 87 2.57 -11.73 3.29
CA LEU A 87 4.00 -11.58 3.53
C LEU A 87 4.61 -12.83 4.21
N GLN A 88 3.97 -13.28 5.29
CA GLN A 88 4.29 -14.49 6.04
C GLN A 88 3.02 -15.01 6.72
N PRO A 89 2.94 -16.27 7.17
CA PRO A 89 1.69 -16.86 7.65
C PRO A 89 0.94 -16.05 8.73
N ASP A 90 1.65 -15.54 9.75
CA ASP A 90 1.04 -14.72 10.81
C ASP A 90 0.88 -13.23 10.45
N ARG A 91 1.25 -12.86 9.22
CA ARG A 91 1.11 -11.52 8.61
C ARG A 91 0.61 -11.61 7.18
N SER A 92 -0.46 -12.38 7.01
CA SER A 92 -1.10 -12.59 5.73
C SER A 92 -2.58 -12.24 5.84
N VAL A 93 -2.95 -11.17 5.14
CA VAL A 93 -4.34 -10.76 4.97
C VAL A 93 -5.11 -11.86 4.26
N VAL A 94 -4.48 -12.45 3.23
CA VAL A 94 -5.03 -13.57 2.47
C VAL A 94 -5.33 -14.76 3.39
N GLN A 95 -4.37 -15.20 4.22
CA GLN A 95 -4.62 -16.31 5.16
C GLN A 95 -5.69 -15.93 6.18
N THR A 96 -5.70 -14.69 6.67
CA THR A 96 -6.72 -14.26 7.64
C THR A 96 -8.13 -14.39 7.06
N LEU A 97 -8.34 -14.00 5.79
CA LEU A 97 -9.60 -14.16 5.08
C LEU A 97 -9.95 -15.63 4.81
N LEU A 98 -8.97 -16.45 4.43
CA LEU A 98 -9.17 -17.89 4.20
C LEU A 98 -9.52 -18.64 5.49
N GLU A 99 -8.87 -18.30 6.60
CA GLU A 99 -9.14 -18.86 7.93
C GLU A 99 -10.52 -18.43 8.47
N ALA A 100 -11.00 -17.25 8.08
CA ALA A 100 -12.36 -16.80 8.31
C ALA A 100 -13.39 -17.47 7.39
N GLY A 101 -12.97 -18.30 6.44
CA GLY A 101 -13.85 -19.08 5.57
C GLY A 101 -14.27 -18.39 4.27
N PHE A 102 -13.61 -17.31 3.86
CA PHE A 102 -13.89 -16.71 2.54
C PHE A 102 -13.22 -17.49 1.39
N ASP A 103 -13.84 -17.44 0.21
CA ASP A 103 -13.20 -17.84 -1.04
C ASP A 103 -12.44 -16.64 -1.63
N VAL A 104 -11.11 -16.70 -1.67
CA VAL A 104 -10.25 -15.52 -1.89
C VAL A 104 -9.53 -15.58 -3.23
N TYR A 105 -9.64 -14.49 -3.98
CA TYR A 105 -8.93 -14.25 -5.23
C TYR A 105 -8.08 -12.97 -5.12
N LEU A 106 -6.97 -12.92 -5.84
CA LEU A 106 -6.11 -11.74 -5.89
C LEU A 106 -5.64 -11.47 -7.32
N ILE A 107 -5.71 -10.21 -7.75
CA ILE A 107 -5.14 -9.78 -9.02
C ILE A 107 -3.66 -9.45 -8.81
N ASP A 108 -2.79 -10.22 -9.46
CA ASP A 108 -1.38 -9.87 -9.68
C ASP A 108 -1.24 -9.28 -11.08
N TRP A 109 -1.03 -7.96 -11.16
CA TRP A 109 -0.92 -7.23 -12.43
C TRP A 109 0.30 -7.63 -13.27
N GLY A 110 1.34 -8.17 -12.62
CA GLY A 110 2.66 -8.35 -13.21
C GLY A 110 3.35 -7.02 -13.52
N GLU A 111 4.51 -7.11 -14.18
CA GLU A 111 5.32 -5.94 -14.55
C GLU A 111 4.99 -5.46 -15.97
N PRO A 112 4.62 -4.18 -16.16
CA PRO A 112 4.34 -3.65 -17.47
C PRO A 112 5.64 -3.57 -18.28
N SER A 113 5.59 -4.09 -19.50
CA SER A 113 6.64 -3.88 -20.49
C SER A 113 6.47 -2.52 -21.17
N LYS A 114 7.47 -2.09 -21.94
CA LYS A 114 7.36 -0.86 -22.76
C LYS A 114 6.19 -0.86 -23.76
N LEU A 115 5.67 -2.04 -24.12
CA LEU A 115 4.51 -2.15 -25.00
C LEU A 115 3.21 -1.78 -24.29
N ASP A 116 3.22 -1.79 -22.96
CA ASP A 116 2.06 -1.54 -22.10
C ASP A 116 1.97 -0.06 -21.67
N ARG A 117 2.86 0.81 -22.16
CA ARG A 117 2.91 2.24 -21.78
C ARG A 117 1.64 3.04 -22.08
N THR A 118 0.80 2.52 -22.97
CA THR A 118 -0.48 3.13 -23.35
C THR A 118 -1.67 2.44 -22.70
N LEU A 119 -1.44 1.58 -21.69
CA LEU A 119 -2.55 1.09 -20.86
C LEU A 119 -2.99 2.24 -19.96
N GLY A 120 -4.25 2.65 -20.13
CA GLY A 120 -4.91 3.68 -19.31
C GLY A 120 -5.77 3.07 -18.20
N LEU A 121 -6.35 3.90 -17.35
CA LEU A 121 -7.30 3.50 -16.31
C LEU A 121 -8.51 2.77 -16.89
N ASP A 122 -8.94 3.14 -18.11
CA ASP A 122 -10.00 2.43 -18.83
C ASP A 122 -9.67 0.95 -19.07
N ASP A 123 -8.44 0.63 -19.49
CA ASP A 123 -8.01 -0.76 -19.68
C ASP A 123 -7.98 -1.54 -18.36
N TYR A 124 -7.51 -0.91 -17.28
CA TYR A 124 -7.48 -1.56 -15.97
C TYR A 124 -8.88 -1.81 -15.42
N VAL A 125 -9.78 -0.82 -15.49
CA VAL A 125 -11.12 -0.91 -14.90
C VAL A 125 -12.09 -1.70 -15.79
N ASN A 126 -12.30 -1.25 -17.04
CA ASN A 126 -13.36 -1.79 -17.91
C ASN A 126 -12.99 -3.09 -18.62
N ARG A 127 -11.72 -3.49 -18.58
CA ARG A 127 -11.26 -4.74 -19.16
C ARG A 127 -10.67 -5.67 -18.11
N TYR A 128 -9.55 -5.30 -17.48
CA TYR A 128 -8.84 -6.26 -16.64
C TYR A 128 -9.59 -6.61 -15.35
N ILE A 129 -10.10 -5.63 -14.61
CA ILE A 129 -10.94 -5.88 -13.42
C ILE A 129 -12.22 -6.59 -13.85
N ASP A 130 -12.92 -6.11 -14.88
CA ASP A 130 -14.18 -6.72 -15.32
C ASP A 130 -14.03 -8.19 -15.73
N ASN A 131 -12.96 -8.52 -16.49
CA ASN A 131 -12.64 -9.90 -16.86
C ASN A 131 -12.37 -10.78 -15.62
N CYS A 132 -11.65 -10.26 -14.63
CA CYS A 132 -11.39 -10.99 -13.39
C CYS A 132 -12.70 -11.23 -12.61
N VAL A 133 -13.54 -10.20 -12.48
CA VAL A 133 -14.84 -10.31 -11.80
C VAL A 133 -15.72 -11.33 -12.50
N ASP A 134 -15.79 -11.34 -13.83
CA ASP A 134 -16.57 -12.32 -14.58
C ASP A 134 -16.05 -13.76 -14.39
N VAL A 135 -14.72 -13.96 -14.31
CA VAL A 135 -14.14 -15.28 -13.99
C VAL A 135 -14.54 -15.73 -12.58
N VAL A 136 -14.44 -14.85 -11.58
CA VAL A 136 -14.80 -15.18 -10.19
C VAL A 136 -16.30 -15.48 -10.08
N ARG A 137 -17.16 -14.70 -10.75
CA ARG A 137 -18.62 -14.93 -10.82
C ARG A 137 -18.96 -16.26 -11.47
N GLU A 138 -18.33 -16.59 -12.61
CA GLU A 138 -18.55 -17.87 -13.30
C GLU A 138 -18.13 -19.06 -12.42
N ARG A 139 -16.98 -18.96 -11.74
CA ARG A 139 -16.46 -20.02 -10.87
C ARG A 139 -17.31 -20.23 -9.61
N SER A 140 -17.73 -19.14 -8.96
CA SER A 140 -18.54 -19.19 -7.73
C SER A 140 -20.03 -19.42 -8.01
N GLY A 141 -20.49 -19.19 -9.25
CA GLY A 141 -21.90 -19.23 -9.61
C GLY A 141 -22.72 -18.07 -9.04
N ARG A 142 -22.06 -16.98 -8.60
CA ARG A 142 -22.69 -15.79 -8.02
C ARG A 142 -22.90 -14.71 -9.08
N GLU A 143 -23.99 -13.96 -8.96
CA GLU A 143 -24.25 -12.79 -9.82
C GLU A 143 -23.47 -11.55 -9.39
N SER A 144 -22.96 -11.51 -8.16
CA SER A 144 -22.21 -10.41 -7.57
C SER A 144 -21.16 -10.97 -6.61
N ILE A 145 -20.05 -10.26 -6.42
CA ILE A 145 -18.95 -10.68 -5.55
C ILE A 145 -18.51 -9.55 -4.61
N ASN A 146 -17.79 -9.91 -3.56
CA ASN A 146 -17.14 -8.93 -2.69
C ASN A 146 -15.86 -8.41 -3.36
N ILE A 147 -15.60 -7.12 -3.29
CA ILE A 147 -14.36 -6.51 -3.76
C ILE A 147 -13.63 -5.85 -2.59
N LEU A 148 -12.36 -6.20 -2.40
CA LEU A 148 -11.43 -5.52 -1.49
C LEU A 148 -10.35 -4.84 -2.32
N GLY A 149 -10.46 -3.52 -2.48
CA GLY A 149 -9.46 -2.73 -3.19
C GLY A 149 -8.44 -2.12 -2.22
N TYR A 150 -7.15 -2.17 -2.57
CA TYR A 150 -6.08 -1.59 -1.74
C TYR A 150 -5.34 -0.46 -2.45
N CYS A 151 -5.24 0.70 -1.79
CA CYS A 151 -4.56 1.90 -2.28
C CYS A 151 -5.09 2.31 -3.66
N MET A 152 -4.25 2.41 -4.69
CA MET A 152 -4.68 2.68 -6.07
C MET A 152 -5.70 1.65 -6.58
N GLY A 153 -5.59 0.39 -6.14
CA GLY A 153 -6.58 -0.65 -6.40
C GLY A 153 -7.94 -0.34 -5.80
N GLY A 154 -7.99 0.30 -4.62
CA GLY A 154 -9.21 0.80 -4.00
C GLY A 154 -9.89 1.89 -4.83
N THR A 155 -9.13 2.87 -5.30
CA THR A 155 -9.65 3.91 -6.19
C THR A 155 -10.20 3.31 -7.48
N MET A 156 -9.50 2.35 -8.10
CA MET A 156 -9.99 1.62 -9.28
C MET A 156 -11.22 0.75 -8.97
N SER A 157 -11.32 0.16 -7.78
CA SER A 157 -12.50 -0.59 -7.35
C SER A 157 -13.72 0.31 -7.17
N ALA A 158 -13.56 1.54 -6.68
CA ALA A 158 -14.65 2.52 -6.62
C ALA A 158 -15.12 2.94 -8.02
N MET A 159 -14.18 3.15 -8.95
CA MET A 159 -14.51 3.39 -10.37
C MET A 159 -15.30 2.22 -10.96
N TYR A 160 -14.82 0.99 -10.72
CA TYR A 160 -15.46 -0.23 -11.19
C TYR A 160 -16.88 -0.40 -10.63
N ALA A 161 -17.07 -0.24 -9.32
CA ALA A 161 -18.37 -0.37 -8.66
C ALA A 161 -19.38 0.68 -9.14
N SER A 162 -18.91 1.86 -9.57
CA SER A 162 -19.78 2.89 -10.17
C SER A 162 -20.26 2.52 -11.58
N LEU A 163 -19.44 1.79 -12.35
CA LEU A 163 -19.72 1.40 -13.73
C LEU A 163 -20.49 0.08 -13.83
N TYR A 164 -20.24 -0.86 -12.91
CA TYR A 164 -20.82 -2.20 -12.87
C TYR A 164 -21.40 -2.55 -11.49
N PRO A 165 -22.29 -1.72 -10.93
CA PRO A 165 -22.81 -1.90 -9.58
C PRO A 165 -23.49 -3.26 -9.38
N GLU A 166 -24.11 -3.81 -10.43
CA GLU A 166 -24.79 -5.10 -10.37
C GLU A 166 -23.85 -6.31 -10.18
N LYS A 167 -22.54 -6.12 -10.38
CA LYS A 167 -21.53 -7.17 -10.21
C LYS A 167 -20.84 -7.12 -8.84
N VAL A 168 -21.11 -6.10 -8.02
CA VAL A 168 -20.44 -5.87 -6.74
C VAL A 168 -21.44 -6.01 -5.60
N GLU A 169 -21.25 -7.01 -4.75
CA GLU A 169 -22.11 -7.24 -3.58
C GLU A 169 -21.73 -6.31 -2.42
N ASN A 170 -20.45 -6.25 -2.09
CA ASN A 170 -19.91 -5.42 -1.02
C ASN A 170 -18.57 -4.83 -1.47
N LEU A 171 -18.33 -3.56 -1.17
CA LEU A 171 -17.12 -2.84 -1.55
C LEU A 171 -16.30 -2.44 -0.32
N ALA A 172 -15.14 -3.05 -0.14
CA ALA A 172 -14.17 -2.64 0.87
C ALA A 172 -13.00 -1.87 0.22
N LEU A 173 -12.67 -0.72 0.79
CA LEU A 173 -11.65 0.21 0.30
C LEU A 173 -10.60 0.42 1.39
N MET A 174 -9.45 -0.25 1.25
CA MET A 174 -8.34 -0.14 2.19
C MET A 174 -7.34 0.89 1.70
N ALA A 175 -7.02 1.87 2.55
CA ALA A 175 -6.01 2.90 2.27
C ALA A 175 -6.19 3.62 0.91
N ALA A 176 -7.43 3.77 0.45
CA ALA A 176 -7.74 4.24 -0.89
C ALA A 176 -7.75 5.78 -0.94
N GLY A 177 -7.02 6.37 -1.88
CA GLY A 177 -7.07 7.81 -2.17
C GLY A 177 -8.30 8.13 -3.00
N LEU A 178 -9.30 8.75 -2.39
CA LEU A 178 -10.64 8.94 -2.97
C LEU A 178 -11.08 10.41 -3.00
N CYS A 179 -10.40 11.29 -2.27
CA CYS A 179 -10.69 12.72 -2.16
C CYS A 179 -9.39 13.52 -2.02
N PHE A 180 -9.16 14.48 -2.91
CA PHE A 180 -8.00 15.37 -2.87
C PHE A 180 -8.50 16.84 -2.97
N ASP A 181 -8.93 17.39 -1.83
CA ASP A 181 -9.51 18.74 -1.69
C ASP A 181 -8.74 19.60 -0.67
N GLY A 182 -7.41 19.56 -0.73
CA GLY A 182 -6.49 20.40 0.03
C GLY A 182 -5.90 19.78 1.31
N ASP A 183 -6.41 18.62 1.74
CA ASP A 183 -5.98 17.90 2.96
C ASP A 183 -5.45 16.48 2.66
N GLY A 184 -5.24 16.13 1.39
CA GLY A 184 -4.77 14.83 0.91
C GLY A 184 -3.29 14.52 1.17
N GLY A 185 -2.62 15.37 1.95
CA GLY A 185 -1.26 15.14 2.43
C GLY A 185 -0.16 15.44 1.40
N VAL A 186 0.98 14.78 1.58
CA VAL A 186 2.20 15.05 0.78
C VAL A 186 2.01 14.68 -0.68
N LEU A 187 1.23 13.63 -0.97
CA LEU A 187 0.93 13.22 -2.34
C LEU A 187 0.17 14.28 -3.13
N GLU A 188 -0.83 14.91 -2.52
CA GLU A 188 -1.56 16.01 -3.15
C GLU A 188 -0.64 17.20 -3.41
N LEU A 189 0.17 17.58 -2.42
CA LEU A 189 1.08 18.71 -2.54
C LEU A 189 2.12 18.50 -3.65
N TRP A 190 2.73 17.31 -3.72
CA TRP A 190 3.75 17.01 -4.72
C TRP A 190 3.16 16.69 -6.09
N GLY A 191 1.95 16.14 -6.12
CA GLY A 191 1.20 15.88 -7.34
C GLY A 191 0.57 17.14 -7.93
N SER A 192 0.51 18.25 -7.20
CA SER A 192 -0.13 19.51 -7.64
C SER A 192 0.39 20.00 -8.99
N GLU A 193 -0.53 20.44 -9.85
CA GLU A 193 -0.25 20.99 -11.19
C GLU A 193 0.69 22.22 -11.16
N ASP A 194 0.79 22.92 -10.03
CA ASP A 194 1.70 24.06 -9.85
C ASP A 194 3.19 23.65 -9.87
N TYR A 195 3.48 22.39 -9.51
CA TYR A 195 4.84 21.91 -9.28
C TYR A 195 5.20 20.66 -10.09
N TYR A 196 4.20 19.91 -10.55
CA TYR A 196 4.39 18.60 -11.15
C TYR A 196 3.55 18.38 -12.40
N ASP A 197 4.21 17.90 -13.45
CA ASP A 197 3.60 17.48 -14.69
C ASP A 197 3.94 15.99 -14.93
N PRO A 198 2.96 15.08 -14.82
CA PRO A 198 3.20 13.66 -14.99
C PRO A 198 3.67 13.32 -16.42
N GLU A 199 3.29 14.10 -17.44
CA GLU A 199 3.70 13.88 -18.84
C GLU A 199 5.22 14.07 -19.01
N THR A 200 5.84 14.92 -18.19
CA THR A 200 7.29 15.12 -18.23
C THR A 200 8.06 13.85 -17.84
N VAL A 201 7.51 13.07 -16.89
CA VAL A 201 8.13 11.81 -16.45
C VAL A 201 7.96 10.73 -17.50
N THR A 202 6.74 10.51 -17.99
CA THR A 202 6.44 9.49 -19.01
C THR A 202 7.08 9.82 -20.37
N ALA A 203 7.22 11.08 -20.74
CA ALA A 203 7.98 11.48 -21.93
C ALA A 203 9.47 11.08 -21.84
N THR A 204 10.00 10.92 -20.62
CA THR A 204 11.38 10.51 -20.38
C THR A 204 11.52 8.98 -20.29
N PHE A 205 10.59 8.31 -19.61
CA PHE A 205 10.75 6.89 -19.23
C PHE A 205 9.81 5.92 -19.96
N ASP A 206 8.84 6.41 -20.73
CA ASP A 206 7.66 5.67 -21.20
C ASP A 206 6.79 5.20 -20.03
N ASN A 207 7.18 4.12 -19.36
CA ASN A 207 6.58 3.69 -18.08
C ASN A 207 7.27 4.43 -16.94
N VAL A 208 6.57 4.68 -15.84
CA VAL A 208 7.18 5.29 -14.66
C VAL A 208 7.97 4.22 -13.90
N PRO A 209 9.30 4.38 -13.74
CA PRO A 209 10.11 3.38 -13.07
C PRO A 209 9.76 3.25 -11.59
N ALA A 210 9.80 2.03 -11.06
CA ALA A 210 9.60 1.78 -9.64
C ALA A 210 10.53 2.63 -8.76
N GLU A 211 11.80 2.76 -9.13
CA GLU A 211 12.79 3.52 -8.34
C GLU A 211 12.48 5.02 -8.27
N PHE A 212 11.78 5.57 -9.27
CA PHE A 212 11.33 6.95 -9.24
C PHE A 212 10.24 7.13 -8.18
N LEU A 213 9.29 6.20 -8.11
CA LEU A 213 8.21 6.20 -7.12
C LEU A 213 8.75 5.94 -5.71
N ASP A 214 9.71 5.03 -5.56
CA ASP A 214 10.35 4.71 -4.29
C ASP A 214 11.05 5.92 -3.66
N VAL A 215 11.71 6.76 -4.46
CA VAL A 215 12.29 8.01 -3.97
C VAL A 215 11.20 8.93 -3.44
N GLY A 216 10.05 9.02 -4.11
CA GLY A 216 8.88 9.75 -3.63
C GLY A 216 8.43 9.21 -2.26
N PHE A 217 8.15 7.92 -2.15
CA PHE A 217 7.67 7.32 -0.90
C PHE A 217 8.68 7.42 0.25
N ALA A 218 9.97 7.22 -0.03
CA ALA A 218 11.03 7.34 0.96
C ALA A 218 11.13 8.75 1.56
N LEU A 219 10.84 9.78 0.76
CA LEU A 219 10.85 11.18 1.18
C LEU A 219 9.58 11.62 1.95
N MET A 220 8.52 10.81 1.98
CA MET A 220 7.29 11.15 2.72
C MET A 220 7.44 11.01 4.24
N ASP A 221 8.23 10.03 4.69
CA ASP A 221 8.69 9.95 6.09
C ASP A 221 10.20 9.67 6.13
N PRO A 222 11.03 10.67 5.84
CA PRO A 222 12.46 10.46 5.63
C PRO A 222 13.17 10.09 6.92
N VAL A 223 12.65 10.48 8.08
CA VAL A 223 13.21 10.16 9.39
C VAL A 223 12.86 8.73 9.78
N GLN A 224 11.61 8.28 9.65
CA GLN A 224 11.31 6.87 9.90
C GLN A 224 12.03 5.98 8.89
N ASN A 225 11.93 6.29 7.59
CA ASN A 225 12.39 5.41 6.52
C ASN A 225 13.92 5.29 6.44
N ASN A 226 14.67 6.34 6.79
CA ASN A 226 16.13 6.35 6.64
C ASN A 226 16.93 6.38 7.96
N VAL A 227 16.28 6.65 9.10
CA VAL A 227 17.00 6.76 10.40
C VAL A 227 16.42 5.80 11.41
N THR A 228 15.15 5.97 11.78
CA THR A 228 14.50 5.14 12.81
C THR A 228 14.48 3.67 12.40
N LYS A 229 14.24 3.37 11.13
CA LYS A 229 14.28 2.01 10.58
C LYS A 229 15.59 1.28 10.89
N TYR A 230 16.74 1.92 10.62
CA TYR A 230 18.04 1.28 10.84
C TYR A 230 18.44 1.25 12.32
N VAL A 231 18.01 2.23 13.12
CA VAL A 231 18.21 2.20 14.58
C VAL A 231 17.39 1.08 15.22
N THR A 232 16.10 0.95 14.88
CA THR A 232 15.24 -0.13 15.35
C THR A 232 15.77 -1.48 14.89
N PHE A 233 16.24 -1.59 13.65
CA PHE A 233 16.91 -2.81 13.18
C PHE A 233 18.16 -3.13 13.99
N TYR A 234 18.98 -2.12 14.28
CA TYR A 234 20.17 -2.29 15.09
C TYR A 234 19.86 -2.78 16.51
N ASP A 235 18.81 -2.25 17.12
CA ASP A 235 18.40 -2.59 18.50
C ASP A 235 17.78 -4.00 18.60
N ASN A 236 17.20 -4.51 17.51
CA ASN A 236 16.51 -5.81 17.47
C ASN A 236 17.23 -6.86 16.62
N MET A 237 18.49 -6.61 16.22
CA MET A 237 19.23 -7.48 15.30
C MET A 237 19.56 -8.90 15.82
N GLU A 238 19.36 -9.13 17.12
CA GLU A 238 19.54 -10.42 17.82
C GLU A 238 18.25 -11.25 17.85
N ASP A 239 17.11 -10.65 17.50
CA ASP A 239 15.82 -11.33 17.37
C ASP A 239 15.67 -11.86 15.93
N GLU A 240 15.73 -13.19 15.79
CA GLU A 240 15.68 -13.87 14.49
C GLU A 240 14.35 -13.61 13.77
N ASP A 241 13.22 -13.61 14.48
CA ASP A 241 11.89 -13.37 13.90
C ASP A 241 11.77 -11.92 13.40
N PHE A 242 12.30 -10.96 14.17
CA PHE A 242 12.36 -9.56 13.74
C PHE A 242 13.25 -9.39 12.50
N VAL A 243 14.42 -10.01 12.47
CA VAL A 243 15.36 -9.92 11.33
C VAL A 243 14.77 -10.54 10.07
N GLU A 244 14.09 -11.68 10.17
CA GLU A 244 13.41 -12.27 9.02
C GLU A 244 12.27 -11.39 8.51
N ASN A 245 11.43 -10.85 9.39
CA ASN A 245 10.36 -9.93 8.99
C ASN A 245 10.92 -8.66 8.33
N PHE A 246 11.98 -8.08 8.91
CA PHE A 246 12.69 -6.95 8.31
C PHE A 246 13.23 -7.31 6.92
N ALA A 247 13.83 -8.50 6.76
CA ALA A 247 14.32 -8.99 5.48
C ALA A 247 13.20 -9.15 4.43
N ARG A 248 12.02 -9.65 4.82
CA ARG A 248 10.83 -9.74 3.95
C ARG A 248 10.38 -8.36 3.48
N MET A 249 10.35 -7.39 4.38
CA MET A 249 10.01 -5.99 4.07
C MET A 249 11.04 -5.33 3.14
N GLU A 250 12.35 -5.52 3.38
CA GLU A 250 13.38 -5.00 2.49
C GLU A 250 13.29 -5.62 1.09
N ARG A 251 13.02 -6.92 1.03
CA ARG A 251 12.80 -7.61 -0.24
C ARG A 251 11.60 -7.03 -0.99
N TRP A 252 10.49 -6.76 -0.31
CA TRP A 252 9.32 -6.11 -0.91
C TRP A 252 9.63 -4.73 -1.46
N LEU A 253 10.33 -3.89 -0.69
CA LEU A 253 10.76 -2.57 -1.14
C LEU A 253 11.74 -2.65 -2.32
N ALA A 254 12.58 -3.69 -2.40
CA ALA A 254 13.54 -3.86 -3.48
C ALA A 254 12.95 -4.45 -4.77
N GLU A 255 11.74 -5.04 -4.70
CA GLU A 255 11.06 -5.68 -5.83
C GLU A 255 9.89 -4.83 -6.37
N GLY A 256 10.08 -3.51 -6.39
CA GLY A 256 9.13 -2.57 -6.96
C GLY A 256 8.77 -2.87 -8.42
N ILE A 257 7.60 -2.39 -8.84
CA ILE A 257 7.06 -2.60 -10.20
C ILE A 257 6.83 -1.24 -10.87
N ASP A 258 7.22 -1.14 -12.14
CA ASP A 258 6.93 0.00 -12.99
C ASP A 258 5.41 0.22 -13.16
N VAL A 259 5.01 1.46 -13.41
CA VAL A 259 3.61 1.80 -13.72
C VAL A 259 3.48 2.18 -15.19
N ALA A 260 2.44 1.69 -15.87
CA ALA A 260 2.13 2.09 -17.24
C ALA A 260 1.97 3.61 -17.34
N GLY A 261 2.63 4.22 -18.34
CA GLY A 261 2.71 5.68 -18.45
C GLY A 261 1.36 6.38 -18.51
N GLU A 262 0.47 5.92 -19.39
CA GLU A 262 -0.86 6.54 -19.57
C GLU A 262 -1.74 6.41 -18.31
N ALA A 263 -1.79 5.23 -17.68
CA ALA A 263 -2.47 5.06 -16.40
C ALA A 263 -1.90 5.95 -15.29
N TYR A 264 -0.58 6.15 -15.24
CA TYR A 264 0.05 7.04 -14.28
C TYR A 264 -0.37 8.51 -14.51
N GLU A 265 -0.29 8.98 -15.75
CA GLU A 265 -0.71 10.34 -16.12
C GLU A 265 -2.17 10.60 -15.79
N GLU A 266 -3.06 9.68 -16.19
CA GLU A 266 -4.49 9.77 -15.91
C GLU A 266 -4.75 9.77 -14.41
N PHE A 267 -4.07 8.91 -13.63
CA PHE A 267 -4.29 8.87 -12.19
C PHE A 267 -3.86 10.16 -11.50
N ILE A 268 -2.66 10.67 -11.78
CA ILE A 268 -2.20 11.93 -11.17
C ILE A 268 -3.08 13.10 -11.60
N ARG A 269 -3.35 13.24 -12.89
CA ARG A 269 -4.13 14.36 -13.41
C ARG A 269 -5.59 14.30 -12.96
N ASP A 270 -6.26 13.18 -13.20
CA ASP A 270 -7.71 13.11 -13.01
C ASP A 270 -8.09 12.89 -11.54
N ILE A 271 -7.24 12.22 -10.75
CA ILE A 271 -7.55 11.89 -9.34
C ILE A 271 -6.86 12.86 -8.39
N TYR A 272 -5.56 13.09 -8.51
CA TYR A 272 -4.85 13.93 -7.53
C TYR A 272 -4.97 15.44 -7.83
N GLN A 273 -4.84 15.85 -9.10
CA GLN A 273 -4.84 17.26 -9.47
C GLN A 273 -6.26 17.82 -9.65
N GLU A 274 -7.09 17.12 -10.43
CA GLU A 274 -8.42 17.59 -10.79
C GLU A 274 -9.54 17.02 -9.90
N ASN A 275 -9.22 16.07 -9.01
CA ASN A 275 -10.15 15.44 -8.06
C ASN A 275 -11.48 14.96 -8.71
N LYS A 276 -11.43 14.50 -9.98
CA LYS A 276 -12.60 14.21 -10.82
C LYS A 276 -13.46 13.08 -10.30
N LEU A 277 -12.86 12.09 -9.62
CA LEU A 277 -13.63 10.99 -9.04
C LEU A 277 -14.54 11.53 -7.93
N TYR A 278 -13.97 12.23 -6.94
CA TYR A 278 -14.70 12.82 -5.83
C TYR A 278 -15.73 13.86 -6.29
N ALA A 279 -15.36 14.71 -7.26
CA ALA A 279 -16.27 15.69 -7.86
C ALA A 279 -17.38 15.06 -8.73
N ASN A 280 -17.38 13.73 -8.89
CA ASN A 280 -18.30 12.98 -9.74
C ASN A 280 -18.29 13.45 -11.22
N GLU A 281 -17.10 13.77 -11.74
CA GLU A 281 -16.88 14.25 -13.12
C GLU A 281 -16.07 13.28 -14.00
N LEU A 282 -15.49 12.23 -13.40
CA LEU A 282 -14.60 11.28 -14.07
C LEU A 282 -15.32 10.49 -15.18
N ARG A 283 -14.62 10.25 -16.29
CA ARG A 283 -15.12 9.39 -17.39
C ARG A 283 -14.05 8.41 -17.82
N LEU A 284 -14.43 7.13 -17.96
CA LEU A 284 -13.59 6.06 -18.49
C LEU A 284 -14.28 5.46 -19.72
N GLY A 285 -13.57 5.28 -20.83
CA GLY A 285 -14.15 4.72 -22.06
C GLY A 285 -15.29 5.57 -22.67
N GLY A 286 -15.43 6.82 -22.23
CA GLY A 286 -16.55 7.70 -22.58
C GLY A 286 -17.80 7.54 -21.69
N GLU A 287 -17.83 6.56 -20.80
CA GLU A 287 -18.88 6.38 -19.79
C GLU A 287 -18.58 7.22 -18.55
N HIS A 288 -19.62 7.67 -17.85
CA HIS A 288 -19.47 8.48 -16.65
C HIS A 288 -19.36 7.53 -15.45
N VAL A 289 -18.30 7.68 -14.68
CA VAL A 289 -18.12 7.03 -13.38
C VAL A 289 -19.02 7.77 -12.38
N ASP A 290 -20.29 7.37 -12.32
CA ASP A 290 -21.28 8.03 -11.47
C ASP A 290 -21.29 7.41 -10.06
N LEU A 291 -20.76 8.14 -9.07
CA LEU A 291 -20.74 7.71 -7.67
C LEU A 291 -22.14 7.43 -7.10
N GLY A 292 -23.19 8.01 -7.72
CA GLY A 292 -24.58 7.73 -7.38
C GLY A 292 -25.04 6.29 -7.68
N ASN A 293 -24.23 5.51 -8.43
CA ASN A 293 -24.47 4.09 -8.67
C ASN A 293 -23.89 3.19 -7.57
N ILE A 294 -23.02 3.72 -6.70
CA ILE A 294 -22.51 2.98 -5.55
C ILE A 294 -23.58 2.98 -4.45
N ASP A 295 -24.48 2.01 -4.51
CA ASP A 295 -25.58 1.81 -3.56
C ASP A 295 -25.42 0.55 -2.69
N MET A 296 -24.46 -0.31 -3.01
CA MET A 296 -24.06 -1.48 -2.22
C MET A 296 -23.35 -1.07 -0.91
N PRO A 297 -23.25 -1.96 0.10
CA PRO A 297 -22.51 -1.68 1.33
C PRO A 297 -21.04 -1.33 1.08
N VAL A 298 -20.54 -0.29 1.75
CA VAL A 298 -19.16 0.19 1.63
C VAL A 298 -18.44 0.20 2.97
N LEU A 299 -17.28 -0.46 3.03
CA LEU A 299 -16.36 -0.42 4.15
C LEU A 299 -15.10 0.36 3.77
N GLN A 300 -14.76 1.40 4.50
CA GLN A 300 -13.43 2.00 4.41
C GLN A 300 -12.53 1.50 5.55
N ILE A 301 -11.34 1.03 5.21
CA ILE A 301 -10.30 0.61 6.15
C ILE A 301 -9.18 1.64 6.10
N VAL A 302 -9.04 2.42 7.17
CA VAL A 302 -8.21 3.63 7.20
C VAL A 302 -7.18 3.56 8.33
N ALA A 303 -5.94 3.97 8.05
CA ALA A 303 -4.87 4.07 9.04
C ALA A 303 -4.76 5.51 9.59
N GLU A 304 -4.79 5.66 10.93
CA GLU A 304 -4.69 6.97 11.59
C GLU A 304 -3.39 7.72 11.29
N TYR A 305 -2.29 6.99 11.14
CA TYR A 305 -0.94 7.53 10.92
C TYR A 305 -0.46 7.29 9.49
N ASP A 306 -1.39 7.18 8.55
CA ASP A 306 -1.08 7.09 7.14
C ASP A 306 -0.60 8.45 6.61
N HIS A 307 0.69 8.53 6.28
CA HIS A 307 1.30 9.71 5.67
C HIS A 307 1.22 9.68 4.14
N LEU A 308 0.87 8.52 3.56
CA LEU A 308 0.71 8.35 2.12
C LEU A 308 -0.71 8.77 1.71
N ILE A 309 -1.72 8.09 2.27
CA ILE A 309 -3.14 8.37 2.07
C ILE A 309 -3.75 8.71 3.43
N PRO A 310 -3.68 9.99 3.87
CA PRO A 310 -4.21 10.36 5.17
C PRO A 310 -5.72 10.13 5.23
N PRO A 311 -6.31 9.97 6.43
CA PRO A 311 -7.75 9.75 6.58
C PRO A 311 -8.65 10.77 5.86
N ALA A 312 -8.20 12.03 5.75
CA ALA A 312 -8.90 13.08 5.03
C ALA A 312 -9.00 12.82 3.51
N ALA A 313 -8.09 12.00 2.96
CA ALA A 313 -8.10 11.62 1.56
C ALA A 313 -9.05 10.44 1.23
N SER A 314 -9.63 9.80 2.25
CA SER A 314 -10.50 8.62 2.07
C SER A 314 -11.90 8.87 2.62
N LYS A 315 -12.01 9.29 3.88
CA LYS A 315 -13.27 9.36 4.62
C LYS A 315 -14.37 10.21 3.97
N PRO A 316 -14.08 11.39 3.38
CA PRO A 316 -15.12 12.22 2.76
C PRO A 316 -15.86 11.53 1.61
N PHE A 317 -15.26 10.51 0.99
CA PHE A 317 -15.87 9.77 -0.11
C PHE A 317 -17.26 9.18 0.23
N ASN A 318 -17.47 8.78 1.50
CA ASN A 318 -18.76 8.23 1.91
C ASN A 318 -19.92 9.24 1.81
N ASP A 319 -19.62 10.55 1.83
CA ASP A 319 -20.65 11.60 1.71
C ASP A 319 -21.11 11.80 0.25
N GLU A 320 -20.35 11.28 -0.73
CA GLU A 320 -20.59 11.47 -2.17
C GLU A 320 -21.18 10.24 -2.88
N ILE A 321 -21.29 9.10 -2.19
CA ILE A 321 -21.90 7.87 -2.72
C ILE A 321 -23.37 7.73 -2.30
N ALA A 322 -24.13 6.90 -3.01
CA ALA A 322 -25.55 6.69 -2.75
C ALA A 322 -25.84 5.66 -1.64
N SER A 323 -24.84 4.89 -1.21
CA SER A 323 -25.00 3.83 -0.22
C SER A 323 -25.45 4.36 1.16
N ASP A 324 -26.50 3.76 1.71
CA ASP A 324 -26.97 4.02 3.07
C ASP A 324 -26.26 3.13 4.12
N ASP A 325 -25.50 2.11 3.69
CA ASP A 325 -24.73 1.19 4.55
C ASP A 325 -23.23 1.45 4.36
N THR A 326 -22.72 2.46 5.05
CA THR A 326 -21.31 2.83 5.04
C THR A 326 -20.69 2.69 6.42
N GLU A 327 -19.49 2.10 6.47
CA GLU A 327 -18.71 1.91 7.69
C GLU A 327 -17.26 2.36 7.49
N ILE A 328 -16.64 2.89 8.53
CA ILE A 328 -15.23 3.27 8.54
C ILE A 328 -14.58 2.58 9.73
N LEU A 329 -13.66 1.65 9.44
CA LEU A 329 -12.76 1.05 10.42
C LEU A 329 -11.45 1.81 10.40
N GLU A 330 -11.21 2.60 11.44
CA GLU A 330 -9.99 3.37 11.63
C GLU A 330 -9.07 2.68 12.64
N PHE A 331 -7.80 2.51 12.28
CA PHE A 331 -6.84 1.80 13.10
C PHE A 331 -5.53 2.59 13.29
N ALA A 332 -5.03 2.58 14.53
CA ALA A 332 -3.82 3.29 14.95
C ALA A 332 -2.53 2.65 14.41
N THR A 333 -2.33 2.74 13.09
CA THR A 333 -1.21 2.20 12.34
C THR A 333 -0.87 3.11 11.15
N GLY A 334 0.18 2.79 10.39
CA GLY A 334 0.50 3.45 9.12
C GLY A 334 0.05 2.64 7.91
N HIS A 335 0.23 3.17 6.69
CA HIS A 335 -0.25 2.59 5.43
C HIS A 335 -0.03 1.07 5.31
N ILE A 336 1.24 0.64 5.33
CA ILE A 336 1.62 -0.78 5.21
C ILE A 336 1.28 -1.55 6.49
N GLY A 337 1.25 -0.87 7.63
CA GLY A 337 0.98 -1.47 8.93
C GLY A 337 -0.41 -2.09 9.01
N MET A 338 -1.38 -1.68 8.19
CA MET A 338 -2.67 -2.37 8.07
C MET A 338 -2.52 -3.82 7.58
N SER A 339 -1.54 -4.08 6.72
CA SER A 339 -1.32 -5.40 6.10
C SER A 339 -0.33 -6.30 6.83
N VAL A 340 0.62 -5.73 7.59
CA VAL A 340 1.77 -6.50 8.12
C VAL A 340 2.02 -6.33 9.62
N SER A 341 1.22 -5.56 10.34
CA SER A 341 1.36 -5.42 11.79
C SER A 341 0.65 -6.57 12.52
N SER A 342 1.28 -7.12 13.57
CA SER A 342 0.65 -8.11 14.45
C SER A 342 -0.66 -7.61 15.01
N ARG A 343 -0.68 -6.32 15.39
CA ARG A 343 -1.83 -5.70 15.98
C ARG A 343 -2.98 -5.59 14.99
N SER A 344 -2.69 -5.32 13.72
CA SER A 344 -3.71 -5.31 12.67
C SER A 344 -4.31 -6.69 12.46
N HIS A 345 -3.51 -7.76 12.45
CA HIS A 345 -4.05 -9.13 12.37
C HIS A 345 -4.81 -9.57 13.63
N ALA A 346 -4.46 -9.03 14.79
CA ALA A 346 -5.11 -9.39 16.05
C ALA A 346 -6.41 -8.61 16.33
N GLU A 347 -6.51 -7.37 15.83
CA GLU A 347 -7.61 -6.44 16.17
C GLU A 347 -8.39 -5.97 14.94
N LEU A 348 -7.71 -5.51 13.87
CA LEU A 348 -8.37 -4.94 12.69
C LEU A 348 -8.98 -5.99 11.77
N TRP A 349 -8.20 -6.97 11.32
CA TRP A 349 -8.66 -7.96 10.35
C TRP A 349 -9.82 -8.84 10.84
N PRO A 350 -9.92 -9.20 12.14
CA PRO A 350 -11.13 -9.82 12.66
C PRO A 350 -12.39 -8.97 12.43
N GLU A 351 -12.33 -7.66 12.68
CA GLU A 351 -13.48 -6.76 12.44
C GLU A 351 -13.84 -6.65 10.95
N VAL A 352 -12.83 -6.65 10.07
CA VAL A 352 -13.05 -6.69 8.61
C VAL A 352 -13.71 -8.01 8.18
N CYS A 353 -13.28 -9.14 8.75
CA CYS A 353 -13.90 -10.44 8.49
C CYS A 353 -15.34 -10.49 8.99
N ASP A 354 -15.60 -10.01 10.21
CA ASP A 354 -16.95 -9.92 10.78
C ASP A 354 -17.88 -9.07 9.88
N TRP A 355 -17.37 -7.97 9.32
CA TRP A 355 -18.12 -7.11 8.41
C TRP A 355 -18.54 -7.82 7.12
N PHE A 356 -17.62 -8.57 6.50
CA PHE A 356 -17.93 -9.39 5.33
C PHE A 356 -18.85 -10.56 5.70
N GLU A 357 -18.58 -11.27 6.80
CA GLU A 357 -19.33 -12.46 7.21
C GLU A 357 -20.81 -12.13 7.40
N ALA A 358 -21.09 -10.99 8.06
CA ALA A 358 -22.45 -10.49 8.28
C ALA A 358 -23.26 -10.30 6.98
N ARG A 359 -22.58 -10.23 5.82
CA ARG A 359 -23.17 -9.96 4.50
C ARG A 359 -22.90 -11.06 3.46
N SER A 360 -22.12 -12.09 3.80
CA SER A 360 -21.64 -13.10 2.84
C SER A 360 -22.48 -14.38 2.80
N ASN A 361 -23.37 -14.57 3.76
CA ASN A 361 -24.38 -15.62 3.73
C ASN A 361 -25.68 -14.90 3.40
N GLY A 362 -26.08 -14.91 2.11
CA GLY A 362 -27.22 -14.14 1.62
C GLY A 362 -28.43 -14.24 2.55
N THR A 363 -29.24 -13.18 2.66
CA THR A 363 -30.43 -13.19 3.53
C THR A 363 -31.33 -14.37 3.18
N ASP A 364 -31.12 -15.50 3.85
CA ASP A 364 -32.16 -16.44 4.12
C ASP A 364 -33.20 -15.62 4.89
N GLU A 365 -34.37 -15.45 4.29
CA GLU A 365 -35.54 -15.01 5.01
C GLU A 365 -35.70 -15.97 6.20
N GLU A 366 -35.15 -15.60 7.37
CA GLU A 366 -35.53 -16.18 8.64
C GLU A 366 -37.01 -15.84 8.82
N SER A 367 -37.86 -16.75 8.33
CA SER A 367 -39.23 -16.87 8.81
C SER A 367 -39.17 -16.86 10.33
N PRO A 368 -39.90 -15.96 11.02
CA PRO A 368 -39.78 -15.83 12.46
C PRO A 368 -40.23 -17.14 13.09
N THR A 369 -39.26 -17.92 13.59
CA THR A 369 -39.56 -19.13 14.32
C THR A 369 -40.27 -18.72 15.59
N SER A 370 -41.56 -19.04 15.62
CA SER A 370 -42.43 -18.83 16.76
C SER A 370 -41.84 -19.52 17.99
N ASP A 371 -41.56 -18.71 19.01
CA ASP A 371 -41.91 -18.94 20.41
C ASP A 371 -41.63 -20.37 20.92
N ARG A 372 -40.44 -20.57 21.48
CA ARG A 372 -40.23 -21.61 22.49
C ARG A 372 -39.73 -20.98 23.78
N SER A 373 -40.71 -20.72 24.64
CA SER A 373 -40.58 -20.56 26.07
C SER A 373 -39.56 -21.51 26.68
N THR A 374 -38.63 -20.95 27.45
CA THR A 374 -37.78 -21.64 28.40
C THR A 374 -38.62 -22.24 29.52
N ASP A 375 -38.58 -23.57 29.67
CA ASP A 375 -38.95 -24.26 30.89
C ASP A 375 -37.66 -24.85 31.49
N PRO A 376 -37.23 -24.45 32.70
CA PRO A 376 -35.99 -24.90 33.29
C PRO A 376 -36.27 -26.03 34.28
N ASP A 377 -36.33 -27.26 33.80
CA ASP A 377 -36.28 -28.46 34.66
C ASP A 377 -35.82 -29.66 33.82
N ASP A 378 -34.51 -29.88 33.76
CA ASP A 378 -33.90 -31.19 34.01
C ASP A 378 -32.37 -31.07 33.90
N ALA A 379 -31.77 -30.88 35.07
CA ALA A 379 -30.38 -31.22 35.31
C ALA A 379 -30.26 -32.72 35.59
N ASP A 380 -29.04 -33.23 35.39
CA ASP A 380 -28.52 -34.57 35.72
C ASP A 380 -28.80 -35.73 34.75
N ALA A 381 -27.74 -36.11 34.01
CA ALA A 381 -27.13 -37.44 34.19
C ALA A 381 -25.76 -37.57 33.49
N ALA A 382 -24.71 -37.71 34.33
CA ALA A 382 -23.53 -38.60 34.22
C ALA A 382 -22.91 -38.89 32.83
N LEU A 383 -21.65 -38.49 32.60
CA LEU A 383 -20.42 -39.27 32.89
C LEU A 383 -20.45 -40.73 32.37
N ALA A 384 -19.62 -41.05 31.36
CA ALA A 384 -18.48 -41.97 31.45
C ALA A 384 -18.12 -42.69 30.12
N GLU A 385 -16.84 -42.54 29.76
CA GLU A 385 -15.87 -43.58 29.33
C GLU A 385 -15.89 -44.19 27.92
N ASP A 386 -14.70 -44.04 27.32
CA ASP A 386 -14.00 -44.80 26.29
C ASP A 386 -14.28 -46.30 26.20
N VAL A 387 -14.37 -46.85 24.97
CA VAL A 387 -13.73 -48.14 24.60
C VAL A 387 -13.31 -48.13 23.12
N ALA A 388 -12.05 -48.48 22.90
CA ALA A 388 -11.36 -48.72 21.63
C ALA A 388 -11.83 -49.98 20.87
N GLY A 389 -11.53 -50.06 19.56
CA GLY A 389 -11.27 -51.35 18.90
C GLY A 389 -11.64 -51.49 17.42
N ASN A 390 -10.69 -51.16 16.54
CA ASN A 390 -10.08 -52.01 15.49
C ASN A 390 -10.98 -53.00 14.69
N GLU A 391 -10.98 -52.90 13.34
CA GLU A 391 -10.31 -53.86 12.41
C GLU A 391 -10.79 -53.76 10.95
N SER A 392 -9.81 -53.51 10.06
CA SER A 392 -9.52 -54.21 8.79
C SER A 392 -10.52 -54.25 7.62
N GLY A 393 -9.96 -54.10 6.40
CA GLY A 393 -10.44 -54.84 5.22
C GLY A 393 -10.30 -54.14 3.88
N ALA A 394 -9.32 -54.57 3.09
CA ALA A 394 -9.00 -54.07 1.75
C ALA A 394 -9.78 -54.80 0.63
N SER A 395 -9.74 -54.16 -0.55
CA SER A 395 -9.54 -54.71 -1.90
C SER A 395 -10.72 -54.99 -2.85
N ASP A 396 -10.45 -54.54 -4.10
CA ASP A 396 -10.81 -55.11 -5.41
C ASP A 396 -12.22 -54.86 -5.97
N LEU A 397 -12.45 -54.72 -7.29
CA LEU A 397 -11.74 -54.34 -8.52
C LEU A 397 -12.79 -54.55 -9.63
N ALA A 398 -12.78 -53.68 -10.63
CA ALA A 398 -13.11 -53.91 -12.05
C ALA A 398 -14.45 -54.56 -12.49
N ASP A 399 -15.12 -53.92 -13.46
CA ASP A 399 -15.05 -54.27 -14.89
C ASP A 399 -16.36 -53.95 -15.62
N GLY A 400 -16.26 -53.53 -16.89
CA GLY A 400 -17.39 -53.40 -17.81
C GLY A 400 -17.25 -52.33 -18.88
N GLY A 401 -16.28 -52.45 -19.78
CA GLY A 401 -16.14 -51.59 -20.96
C GLY A 401 -16.93 -52.03 -22.21
N ILE A 402 -16.60 -51.34 -23.32
CA ILE A 402 -16.61 -51.79 -24.75
C ILE A 402 -17.94 -51.51 -25.50
N ASP A 403 -18.06 -51.00 -26.75
CA ASP A 403 -17.23 -50.81 -27.98
C ASP A 403 -17.77 -49.58 -28.80
N ILE A 404 -16.94 -48.72 -29.40
CA ILE A 404 -16.46 -48.65 -30.82
C ILE A 404 -17.56 -48.49 -31.91
N GLU A 405 -17.52 -47.38 -32.68
CA GLU A 405 -17.35 -47.41 -34.15
C GLU A 405 -17.01 -46.05 -34.79
N SER A 406 -16.12 -46.14 -35.77
CA SER A 406 -15.55 -45.13 -36.67
C SER A 406 -16.49 -44.71 -37.81
N GLY A 407 -16.34 -43.49 -38.34
CA GLY A 407 -16.90 -43.14 -39.66
C GLY A 407 -16.54 -41.71 -40.10
N THR A 408 -15.92 -41.62 -41.27
CA THR A 408 -15.38 -40.44 -41.97
C THR A 408 -16.41 -39.65 -42.81
N ASP A 409 -15.91 -38.54 -43.37
CA ASP A 409 -16.39 -37.76 -44.55
C ASP A 409 -17.26 -36.52 -44.23
N ILE A 410 -16.68 -35.31 -44.29
CA ILE A 410 -16.48 -34.45 -45.48
C ILE A 410 -17.84 -33.97 -46.06
N ASP A 411 -18.15 -32.69 -45.87
CA ASP A 411 -18.25 -31.75 -47.00
C ASP A 411 -18.38 -30.29 -46.50
N ALA A 412 -17.64 -29.42 -47.18
CA ALA A 412 -17.65 -27.98 -47.07
C ALA A 412 -18.21 -27.41 -48.39
N GLU A 413 -19.03 -26.36 -48.32
CA GLU A 413 -19.28 -25.42 -49.41
C GLU A 413 -19.44 -24.03 -48.78
N THR A 414 -18.41 -23.16 -48.90
CA THR A 414 -18.22 -22.09 -49.93
C THR A 414 -19.22 -20.93 -49.71
N SER A 415 -18.85 -19.65 -49.74
CA SER A 415 -18.08 -18.86 -50.72
C SER A 415 -18.05 -17.39 -50.18
N GLU A 416 -17.17 -16.44 -50.46
CA GLU A 416 -16.05 -16.28 -51.39
C GLU A 416 -15.42 -14.87 -51.25
N PHE A 417 -14.12 -14.77 -51.60
CA PHE A 417 -13.40 -13.66 -52.28
C PHE A 417 -13.26 -12.27 -51.58
N HIS A 418 -12.09 -11.64 -51.50
CA HIS A 418 -10.99 -11.52 -52.48
C HIS A 418 -9.63 -11.29 -51.78
N GLY A 419 -8.59 -11.99 -52.23
CA GLY A 419 -7.20 -11.69 -51.88
C GLY A 419 -6.52 -10.76 -52.89
N GLN A 420 -5.35 -10.26 -52.54
CA GLN A 420 -4.18 -10.33 -53.42
C GLN A 420 -2.86 -10.21 -52.64
N ASP A 421 -2.19 -11.35 -52.67
CA ASP A 421 -0.86 -11.76 -52.27
C ASP A 421 0.28 -10.98 -52.98
N ARG A 422 1.41 -10.74 -52.28
CA ARG A 422 2.77 -10.67 -52.86
C ARG A 422 3.88 -10.94 -51.82
N SER A 423 4.25 -12.21 -51.74
CA SER A 423 5.60 -12.82 -51.75
C SER A 423 6.86 -12.01 -51.35
N ASP A 424 7.62 -12.61 -50.43
CA ASP A 424 9.05 -12.42 -50.17
C ASP A 424 9.92 -12.74 -51.40
N ALA A 425 10.52 -11.70 -52.00
CA ALA A 425 11.76 -11.79 -52.78
C ALA A 425 12.27 -10.38 -53.13
N GLU A 426 12.99 -9.72 -52.23
CA GLU A 426 13.96 -8.66 -52.58
C GLU A 426 14.96 -8.44 -51.43
N ILE A 427 15.84 -9.42 -51.20
CA ILE A 427 17.09 -9.22 -50.45
C ILE A 427 18.24 -9.35 -51.45
N ALA A 428 18.69 -8.22 -51.99
CA ALA A 428 20.08 -7.99 -52.37
C ALA A 428 20.28 -6.56 -52.91
N ASP A 429 21.35 -5.94 -52.39
CA ASP A 429 22.13 -4.85 -52.97
C ASP A 429 21.68 -3.41 -52.72
N ARG A 430 22.30 -2.79 -51.69
CA ARG A 430 23.04 -1.53 -51.85
C ARG A 430 23.92 -1.24 -50.64
N GLY A 431 25.23 -1.43 -50.83
CA GLY A 431 26.23 -0.37 -50.70
C GLY A 431 26.66 0.07 -49.30
N GLU A 432 27.87 -0.36 -48.95
CA GLU A 432 28.74 0.13 -47.88
C GLU A 432 28.91 1.67 -47.88
N GLY A 433 28.85 2.26 -46.68
CA GLY A 433 29.19 3.66 -46.42
C GLY A 433 29.55 3.84 -44.95
N SER A 434 30.84 3.68 -44.64
CA SER A 434 31.44 3.89 -43.33
C SER A 434 31.35 5.35 -42.87
N VAL A 435 30.78 5.60 -41.68
CA VAL A 435 31.13 6.77 -40.85
C VAL A 435 31.17 6.30 -39.39
N GLN A 436 32.38 6.27 -38.85
CA GLN A 436 32.66 6.21 -37.42
C GLN A 436 32.26 7.56 -36.81
N ALA A 437 31.47 7.56 -35.73
CA ALA A 437 31.29 8.71 -34.86
C ALA A 437 31.86 8.36 -33.49
N GLU A 438 32.95 9.02 -33.14
CA GLU A 438 33.60 8.98 -31.83
C GLU A 438 32.78 9.79 -30.79
N PRO A 439 32.90 9.48 -29.49
CA PRO A 439 32.17 10.17 -28.43
C PRO A 439 32.65 11.62 -28.26
N ALA A 440 31.71 12.51 -27.94
CA ALA A 440 32.00 13.91 -27.67
C ALA A 440 32.77 14.07 -26.34
N GLU A 441 33.85 14.85 -26.38
CA GLU A 441 34.62 15.24 -25.20
C GLU A 441 33.90 16.32 -24.38
N PRO A 442 34.06 16.33 -23.04
CA PRO A 442 33.43 17.31 -22.17
C PRO A 442 34.04 18.72 -22.35
N GLY A 443 33.21 19.69 -22.67
CA GLY A 443 33.60 21.10 -22.76
C GLY A 443 33.85 21.69 -21.36
N GLU A 444 35.03 22.30 -21.19
CA GLU A 444 35.39 23.13 -20.03
C GLU A 444 34.39 24.29 -19.87
N MET A 445 33.69 24.32 -18.73
CA MET A 445 32.98 25.51 -18.26
C MET A 445 33.95 26.34 -17.42
N THR A 446 34.50 27.39 -18.02
CA THR A 446 35.33 28.38 -17.34
C THR A 446 34.46 29.19 -16.37
N VAL A 447 34.84 29.20 -15.10
CA VAL A 447 34.27 30.05 -14.05
C VAL A 447 34.83 31.47 -14.25
N ASP A 448 33.95 32.45 -14.44
CA ASP A 448 34.31 33.87 -14.38
C ASP A 448 34.54 34.24 -12.90
N GLU A 449 35.81 34.33 -12.51
CA GLU A 449 36.26 35.02 -11.30
C GLU A 449 36.34 36.53 -11.61
N ASP A 450 35.36 37.32 -11.16
CA ASP A 450 35.52 38.74 -10.78
C ASP A 450 34.12 39.34 -10.53
N VAL A 451 33.69 39.44 -9.26
CA VAL A 451 33.19 40.67 -8.59
C VAL A 451 32.99 40.31 -7.10
N VAL A 452 34.03 40.51 -6.29
CA VAL A 452 33.94 40.60 -4.82
C VAL A 452 34.76 41.82 -4.39
N GLU A 453 34.30 42.52 -3.34
CA GLU A 453 34.72 43.84 -2.79
C GLU A 453 33.91 45.03 -3.35
N GLU A 454 33.29 45.91 -2.57
CA GLU A 454 33.34 46.30 -1.16
C GLU A 454 31.94 46.78 -0.74
N VAL A 455 31.51 46.61 0.52
CA VAL A 455 31.37 47.75 1.47
C VAL A 455 31.32 47.21 2.91
N ALA A 456 32.28 47.64 3.72
CA ALA A 456 32.24 47.52 5.16
C ALA A 456 31.59 48.77 5.77
N GLY A 457 30.66 48.55 6.70
CA GLY A 457 30.38 49.42 7.83
C GLY A 457 29.40 50.59 7.60
N GLU A 458 28.22 50.48 8.22
CA GLU A 458 27.61 51.57 8.97
C GLU A 458 26.62 51.01 10.00
N ASP A 459 26.88 51.33 11.28
CA ASP A 459 25.99 51.11 12.41
C ASP A 459 24.64 51.80 12.18
N VAL A 460 23.55 51.04 12.14
CA VAL A 460 22.20 51.57 12.37
C VAL A 460 21.53 50.72 13.44
N ALA A 461 21.65 51.17 14.68
CA ALA A 461 20.73 50.79 15.73
C ALA A 461 19.35 51.36 15.38
N SER A 462 18.44 50.50 14.90
CA SER A 462 17.00 50.77 14.93
C SER A 462 16.36 49.78 15.88
N GLU A 463 15.83 50.28 17.00
CA GLU A 463 14.83 49.58 17.80
C GLU A 463 13.61 49.33 16.90
N ILE A 464 13.53 48.12 16.34
CA ILE A 464 12.31 47.55 15.81
C ILE A 464 11.62 46.95 17.04
N ALA A 465 10.51 47.55 17.47
CA ALA A 465 9.60 46.85 18.37
C ALA A 465 9.06 45.65 17.59
N SER A 466 9.57 44.46 17.88
CA SER A 466 9.08 43.20 17.35
C SER A 466 7.62 43.02 17.75
N GLU A 467 6.81 42.51 16.83
CA GLU A 467 5.51 41.96 17.18
C GLU A 467 5.74 40.88 18.26
N PRO A 468 4.84 40.77 19.27
CA PRO A 468 5.00 39.75 20.30
C PRO A 468 4.98 38.36 19.64
N ASP A 469 5.95 37.51 20.00
CA ASP A 469 6.00 36.14 19.50
C ASP A 469 4.73 35.41 19.97
N ASP A 470 4.03 34.73 19.04
CA ASP A 470 2.93 33.85 19.41
C ASP A 470 3.49 32.44 19.64
N LEU A 471 3.58 32.03 20.90
CA LEU A 471 4.09 30.71 21.27
C LEU A 471 3.24 29.56 20.67
N THR A 472 1.99 29.83 20.26
CA THR A 472 1.15 28.83 19.58
C THR A 472 1.63 28.46 18.17
N ASP A 473 2.57 29.23 17.60
CA ASP A 473 3.23 28.92 16.33
C ASP A 473 4.24 27.76 16.43
N LEU A 474 4.56 27.31 17.65
CA LEU A 474 5.37 26.11 17.89
C LEU A 474 4.47 24.87 17.97
N ARG A 475 4.88 23.80 17.28
CA ARG A 475 4.08 22.58 17.18
C ARG A 475 3.86 21.97 18.57
N GLY A 476 2.59 21.75 18.91
CA GLY A 476 2.18 21.16 20.17
C GLY A 476 1.94 22.15 21.31
N ILE A 477 2.21 23.45 21.12
CA ILE A 477 1.82 24.50 22.06
C ILE A 477 0.42 25.02 21.66
N GLY A 478 -0.63 24.49 22.30
CA GLY A 478 -1.96 25.09 22.21
C GLY A 478 -2.15 26.23 23.22
N ASP A 479 -3.27 26.96 23.13
CA ASP A 479 -3.61 28.10 24.00
C ASP A 479 -3.40 27.85 25.50
N ALA A 480 -3.72 26.63 25.96
CA ALA A 480 -3.56 26.23 27.36
C ALA A 480 -2.09 26.17 27.80
N TYR A 481 -1.19 25.69 26.92
CA TYR A 481 0.24 25.63 27.19
C TYR A 481 0.90 26.99 26.99
N ALA A 482 0.48 27.76 25.99
CA ALA A 482 0.93 29.13 25.82
C ALA A 482 0.61 29.99 27.06
N ALA A 483 -0.59 29.85 27.63
CA ALA A 483 -0.96 30.52 28.87
C ALA A 483 -0.12 30.06 30.07
N ALA A 484 0.15 28.76 30.20
CA ALA A 484 0.99 28.22 31.27
C ALA A 484 2.45 28.69 31.18
N LEU A 485 2.98 28.81 29.96
CA LEU A 485 4.33 29.34 29.69
C LEU A 485 4.41 30.85 29.98
N ALA A 486 3.39 31.62 29.60
CA ALA A 486 3.30 33.04 29.94
C ALA A 486 3.21 33.26 31.47
N GLU A 487 2.48 32.42 32.20
CA GLU A 487 2.45 32.46 33.68
C GLU A 487 3.82 32.14 34.31
N ALA A 488 4.65 31.33 33.64
CA ALA A 488 6.04 31.05 34.01
C ALA A 488 7.04 32.12 33.51
N GLY A 489 6.56 33.20 32.90
CA GLY A 489 7.39 34.31 32.43
C GLY A 489 8.08 34.07 31.09
N ILE A 490 7.58 33.13 30.30
CA ILE A 490 8.02 32.87 28.92
C ILE A 490 6.98 33.46 27.98
N GLU A 491 7.28 34.61 27.38
CA GLU A 491 6.39 35.32 26.44
C GLU A 491 6.99 35.39 25.03
N THR A 492 8.25 34.96 24.84
CA THR A 492 8.97 35.02 23.55
C THR A 492 9.68 33.71 23.20
N PHE A 493 9.93 33.48 21.91
CA PHE A 493 10.74 32.33 21.46
C PHE A 493 12.15 32.40 22.04
N ALA A 494 12.73 33.59 22.14
CA ALA A 494 14.05 33.78 22.73
C ALA A 494 14.11 33.42 24.22
N GLU A 495 13.06 33.71 24.99
CA GLU A 495 12.97 33.30 26.40
C GLU A 495 12.81 31.79 26.52
N LEU A 496 11.97 31.18 25.68
CA LEU A 496 11.79 29.73 25.64
C LEU A 496 13.10 29.02 25.27
N ALA A 497 13.78 29.43 24.20
CA ALA A 497 15.03 28.85 23.72
C ALA A 497 16.17 28.84 24.76
N ASN A 498 16.12 29.77 25.73
CA ASN A 498 17.10 29.93 26.80
C ASN A 498 16.65 29.37 28.16
N ALA A 499 15.44 28.81 28.25
CA ALA A 499 14.92 28.22 29.47
C ALA A 499 15.67 26.91 29.84
N ASP A 500 15.71 26.59 31.13
CA ASP A 500 16.16 25.29 31.60
C ASP A 500 14.97 24.31 31.62
N VAL A 501 15.15 23.15 30.99
CA VAL A 501 14.09 22.14 30.84
C VAL A 501 13.54 21.68 32.20
N ALA A 502 14.41 21.49 33.19
CA ALA A 502 14.01 20.96 34.49
C ALA A 502 13.27 22.00 35.32
N ASP A 503 13.71 23.26 35.27
CA ASP A 503 13.06 24.36 36.00
C ASP A 503 11.68 24.69 35.38
N LEU A 504 11.61 24.80 34.05
CA LEU A 504 10.36 25.13 33.36
C LEU A 504 9.32 24.00 33.46
N ALA A 505 9.75 22.74 33.40
CA ALA A 505 8.86 21.59 33.64
C ALA A 505 8.33 21.55 35.08
N ALA A 506 9.16 21.90 36.07
CA ALA A 506 8.76 21.94 37.47
C ALA A 506 7.78 23.09 37.77
N GLU A 507 7.92 24.22 37.09
CA GLU A 507 7.08 25.41 37.28
C GLU A 507 5.73 25.30 36.57
N THR A 508 5.71 24.78 35.34
CA THR A 508 4.50 24.67 34.51
C THR A 508 3.74 23.35 34.70
N GLY A 509 4.38 22.32 35.26
CA GLY A 509 3.84 20.96 35.36
C GLY A 509 3.80 20.20 34.02
N ILE A 510 4.43 20.75 32.98
CA ILE A 510 4.54 20.16 31.64
C ILE A 510 5.66 19.11 31.67
N SER A 511 5.52 18.03 30.88
CA SER A 511 6.53 16.97 30.87
C SER A 511 7.88 17.49 30.35
N PRO A 512 9.02 17.09 30.95
CA PRO A 512 10.34 17.53 30.50
C PRO A 512 10.60 17.29 29.02
N THR A 513 10.13 16.18 28.47
CA THR A 513 10.26 15.83 27.05
C THR A 513 9.53 16.81 26.13
N ARG A 514 8.37 17.32 26.53
CA ARG A 514 7.63 18.33 25.74
C ARG A 514 8.29 19.70 25.84
N VAL A 515 8.78 20.05 27.03
CA VAL A 515 9.54 21.30 27.22
C VAL A 515 10.81 21.28 26.38
N GLU A 516 11.54 20.17 26.35
CA GLU A 516 12.76 20.01 25.53
C GLU A 516 12.46 20.17 24.04
N ASP A 517 11.42 19.54 23.53
CA ASP A 517 10.97 19.67 22.13
C ASP A 517 10.63 21.13 21.77
N TRP A 518 9.90 21.85 22.63
CA TRP A 518 9.56 23.25 22.38
C TRP A 518 10.74 24.21 22.47
N ILE A 519 11.71 23.93 23.33
CA ILE A 519 12.95 24.71 23.43
C ILE A 519 13.77 24.54 22.15
N ASP A 520 13.84 23.33 21.60
CA ASP A 520 14.56 23.08 20.35
C ASP A 520 13.85 23.75 19.15
N GLN A 521 12.52 23.66 19.07
CA GLN A 521 11.74 24.41 18.06
C GLN A 521 11.93 25.93 18.18
N ALA A 522 12.01 26.46 19.40
CA ALA A 522 12.22 27.90 19.64
C ALA A 522 13.63 28.38 19.27
N ARG A 523 14.65 27.50 19.25
CA ARG A 523 16.02 27.81 18.80
C ARG A 523 16.16 27.86 17.28
N GLU A 524 15.21 27.26 16.56
CA GLU A 524 15.16 27.22 15.11
C GLU A 524 14.43 28.43 14.50
N ARG A 525 13.74 29.21 15.35
CA ARG A 525 13.13 30.50 15.02
C ARG A 525 14.10 31.64 15.30
#